data_AF-A0A1Q9RVD3-F1
#
_entry.id   AF-A0A1Q9RVD3-F1
#
_cell.length_a   1.000
_cell.length_b   1.000
_cell.length_c   1.000
_cell.angle_alpha   90.00
_cell.angle_beta   90.00
_cell.angle_gamma   90.00
#
_symmetry.space_group_name_H-M   'P 1'
#
loop_
_entity.id
_entity.type
_entity.pdbx_description
1 polymer ?
#
loop_
_entity_poly.entity_id
_entity_poly.type
_entity_poly.pdbx_seq_one_letter_code
_entity_poly.pdbx_strand_id
1 'polypeptide(L)'
;MTPELLPSWRRQALCAGVDTAMFFPADDERLPQQHRRERVAKAICAACPVRRPCAVYALVHRELHGVWGGLSEADRRRRLTHP
;
A
#
# COMPACT_ATOMS: atom_id res chain seq x y z
N MET A 1 -22.71 -11.28 -6.16
CA MET A 1 -21.47 -10.63 -5.69
C MET A 1 -20.90 -11.50 -4.59
N THR A 2 -19.91 -12.34 -4.91
CA THR A 2 -19.30 -13.30 -3.98
C THR A 2 -18.14 -12.63 -3.22
N PRO A 3 -18.24 -12.42 -1.89
CA PRO A 3 -17.16 -11.82 -1.08
C PRO A 3 -15.92 -12.72 -0.91
N GLU A 4 -15.88 -13.88 -1.57
CA GLU A 4 -14.85 -14.92 -1.44
C GLU A 4 -13.57 -14.65 -2.27
N LEU A 5 -13.56 -13.67 -3.18
CA LEU A 5 -12.43 -13.41 -4.08
C LEU A 5 -11.45 -12.35 -3.59
N LEU A 6 -11.65 -11.76 -2.41
CA LEU A 6 -10.53 -11.06 -1.76
C LEU A 6 -9.49 -12.11 -1.39
N PRO A 7 -8.24 -12.00 -1.88
CA PRO A 7 -7.17 -12.90 -1.48
C PRO A 7 -7.20 -13.05 0.05
N SER A 8 -7.22 -14.28 0.56
CA SER A 8 -7.44 -14.59 1.99
C SER A 8 -6.55 -13.75 2.92
N TRP A 9 -5.36 -13.37 2.45
CA TRP A 9 -4.42 -12.50 3.15
C TRP A 9 -4.96 -11.09 3.43
N ARG A 10 -5.81 -10.50 2.57
CA ARG A 10 -6.35 -9.15 2.78
C ARG A 10 -7.17 -9.02 4.05
N ARG A 11 -7.85 -10.11 4.46
CA ARG A 11 -8.61 -10.14 5.72
C ARG A 11 -7.75 -10.02 6.98
N GLN A 12 -6.45 -10.27 6.86
CA GLN A 12 -5.48 -10.19 7.96
C GLN A 12 -4.67 -8.88 7.92
N ALA A 13 -5.03 -7.94 7.04
CA ALA A 13 -4.31 -6.68 6.90
C ALA A 13 -4.60 -5.73 8.07
N LEU A 14 -3.55 -5.30 8.78
CA LEU A 14 -3.67 -4.33 9.89
C LEU A 14 -4.23 -2.98 9.43
N CYS A 15 -4.05 -2.64 8.16
CA CYS A 15 -4.59 -1.40 7.59
C CYS A 15 -6.11 -1.42 7.39
N ALA A 16 -6.78 -2.57 7.51
CA ALA A 16 -8.22 -2.68 7.24
C ALA A 16 -9.12 -1.87 8.20
N GLY A 17 -8.62 -1.57 9.41
CA GLY A 17 -9.33 -0.74 10.39
C GLY A 17 -8.87 0.72 10.42
N VAL A 18 -8.05 1.14 9.46
CA VAL A 18 -7.48 2.49 9.40
C VAL A 18 -8.07 3.20 8.19
N ASP A 19 -8.25 4.52 8.30
CA ASP A 19 -8.74 5.34 7.18
C ASP A 19 -7.88 5.12 5.93
N THR A 20 -8.53 4.85 4.80
CA THR A 20 -7.88 4.68 3.50
C THR A 20 -7.08 5.90 3.06
N ALA A 21 -7.46 7.11 3.48
CA ALA A 21 -6.72 8.35 3.25
C ALA A 21 -5.31 8.32 3.89
N MET A 22 -5.05 7.40 4.81
CA MET A 22 -3.69 7.17 5.32
C MET A 22 -2.79 6.50 4.27
N PHE A 23 -3.36 5.66 3.40
CA PHE A 23 -2.61 4.85 2.44
C PHE A 23 -2.62 5.42 1.04
N PHE A 24 -3.67 6.15 0.66
CA PHE A 24 -3.87 6.70 -0.68
C PHE A 24 -3.86 8.23 -0.67
N PRO A 25 -3.27 8.89 -1.70
CA PRO A 25 -3.25 10.35 -1.79
C PRO A 25 -4.65 10.92 -2.05
N ALA A 26 -4.88 12.15 -1.59
CA ALA A 26 -5.95 13.00 -2.10
C ALA A 26 -5.51 13.67 -3.41
N ASP A 27 -6.45 14.11 -4.25
CA ASP A 27 -6.17 14.70 -5.56
C ASP A 27 -5.29 15.95 -5.49
N ASP A 28 -5.41 16.74 -4.42
CA ASP A 28 -4.67 17.99 -4.19
C ASP A 28 -3.53 17.87 -3.16
N GLU A 29 -3.12 16.63 -2.83
CA GLU A 29 -2.08 16.38 -1.83
C GLU A 29 -0.71 16.96 -2.25
N ARG A 30 -0.11 17.79 -1.39
CA ARG A 30 1.21 18.37 -1.64
C ARG A 30 2.34 17.42 -1.25
N LEU A 31 3.48 17.48 -1.93
CA LEU A 31 4.63 16.58 -1.69
C LEU A 31 5.06 16.43 -0.21
N PRO A 32 5.14 17.50 0.62
CA PRO A 32 5.48 17.32 2.03
C PRO A 32 4.42 16.54 2.82
N GLN A 33 3.15 16.69 2.47
CA GLN A 33 2.04 15.95 3.08
C GLN A 33 2.10 14.48 2.65
N GLN A 34 2.29 14.24 1.35
CA GLN A 34 2.52 12.90 0.80
C GLN A 34 3.65 12.18 1.52
N HIS A 35 4.83 12.81 1.69
CA HIS A 35 5.95 12.18 2.39
C HIS A 35 5.64 11.83 3.84
N ARG A 36 4.90 12.69 4.55
CA ARG A 36 4.47 12.42 5.94
C ARG A 36 3.48 11.25 5.97
N ARG A 37 2.47 11.29 5.12
CA ARG A 37 1.45 10.23 4.99
C ARG A 37 2.11 8.88 4.67
N GLU A 38 2.98 8.84 3.66
CA GLU A 38 3.70 7.63 3.27
C GLU A 38 4.56 7.07 4.42
N ARG A 39 5.23 7.91 5.20
CA ARG A 39 6.01 7.47 6.38
C ARG A 39 5.12 6.79 7.41
N VAL A 40 3.96 7.37 7.72
CA VAL A 40 3.01 6.78 8.69
C VAL A 40 2.43 5.46 8.15
N ALA A 41 1.99 5.44 6.90
CA ALA A 41 1.47 4.22 6.25
C ALA A 41 2.52 3.09 6.22
N LYS A 42 3.78 3.42 5.95
CA LYS A 42 4.90 2.48 5.96
C LYS A 42 5.13 1.90 7.35
N ALA A 43 4.97 2.68 8.42
CA ALA A 43 5.07 2.19 9.80
C ALA A 43 3.99 1.14 10.12
N ILE A 44 2.74 1.36 9.69
CA ILE A 44 1.66 0.38 9.84
C ILE A 44 1.98 -0.90 9.04
N CYS A 45 2.46 -0.74 7.80
CA CYS A 45 2.86 -1.86 6.98
C CYS A 45 4.02 -2.67 7.58
N ALA A 46 4.93 -2.05 8.32
CA ALA A 46 6.07 -2.72 8.94
C ALA A 46 5.66 -3.78 9.97
N ALA A 47 4.55 -3.54 10.69
CA ALA A 47 3.97 -4.48 11.66
C ALA A 47 2.95 -5.45 11.05
N CYS A 48 2.59 -5.29 9.76
CA CYS A 48 1.49 -6.03 9.15
C CYS A 48 1.89 -7.46 8.74
N PRO A 49 1.15 -8.50 9.18
CA PRO A 49 1.51 -9.90 8.91
C PRO A 49 1.43 -10.25 7.42
N VAL A 50 0.66 -9.49 6.65
CA VAL A 50 0.45 -9.70 5.20
C VAL A 50 1.23 -8.72 4.33
N ARG A 51 2.26 -8.08 4.88
CA ARG A 51 3.13 -7.13 4.17
C ARG A 51 3.70 -7.71 2.87
N ARG A 52 4.21 -8.94 2.90
CA ARG A 52 4.79 -9.62 1.72
C ARG A 52 3.77 -9.86 0.61
N PRO A 53 2.65 -10.60 0.83
CA PRO A 53 1.67 -10.81 -0.24
C PRO A 53 1.03 -9.51 -0.74
N CYS A 54 0.88 -8.50 0.13
CA CYS A 54 0.43 -7.17 -0.28
C CYS A 54 1.40 -6.48 -1.25
N ALA A 55 2.71 -6.48 -0.94
CA ALA A 55 3.73 -5.91 -1.82
C ALA A 55 3.81 -6.66 -3.16
N VAL A 56 3.75 -7.99 -3.15
CA VAL A 56 3.75 -8.81 -4.36
C VAL A 56 2.55 -8.49 -5.23
N TYR A 57 1.35 -8.44 -4.64
CA TYR A 57 0.14 -8.08 -5.35
C TYR A 57 0.29 -6.73 -6.06
N ALA A 58 0.76 -5.70 -5.34
CA ALA A 58 0.89 -4.36 -5.90
C ALA A 58 1.92 -4.24 -7.03
N LEU A 59 3.00 -5.03 -6.96
CA LEU A 59 4.00 -5.09 -8.03
C LEU A 59 3.46 -5.81 -9.28
N VAL A 60 2.81 -6.97 -9.09
CA VAL A 60 2.22 -7.77 -10.19
C VAL A 60 1.13 -6.99 -10.92
N HIS A 61 0.25 -6.31 -10.20
CA HIS A 61 -0.88 -5.58 -10.76
C HIS A 61 -0.54 -4.13 -11.12
N ARG A 62 0.71 -3.69 -10.90
CA ARG A 62 1.18 -2.34 -11.18
C ARG A 62 0.29 -1.27 -10.54
N GLU A 63 -0.07 -1.47 -9.27
CA GLU A 63 -0.94 -0.56 -8.52
C GLU A 63 -0.36 0.86 -8.52
N LEU A 64 -1.13 1.79 -9.08
CA LEU A 64 -0.68 3.12 -9.48
C LEU A 64 -0.49 4.06 -8.30
N HIS A 65 -1.28 3.91 -7.24
CA HIS A 65 -1.34 4.88 -6.16
C HIS A 65 -1.18 4.25 -4.78
N GLY A 66 -0.80 5.09 -3.83
CA GLY A 66 -0.76 4.75 -2.41
C GLY A 66 0.36 3.82 -1.96
N VAL A 67 0.32 3.46 -0.68
CA VAL A 67 1.30 2.58 -0.01
C VAL A 67 0.75 1.15 0.08
N TRP A 68 1.52 0.20 -0.47
CA TRP A 68 1.18 -1.21 -0.49
C TRP A 68 2.33 -2.04 0.04
N GLY A 69 2.10 -2.85 1.08
CA GLY A 69 3.12 -3.74 1.65
C GLY A 69 4.40 -3.01 2.08
N GLY A 70 4.28 -1.74 2.48
CA GLY A 70 5.40 -0.88 2.86
C GLY A 70 6.12 -0.20 1.70
N LEU A 71 5.59 -0.26 0.48
CA LEU A 71 6.13 0.39 -0.71
C LEU A 71 5.23 1.56 -1.10
N SER A 72 5.78 2.76 -1.23
CA SER A 72 5.09 3.84 -1.93
C SER A 72 5.15 3.64 -3.44
N GLU A 73 4.42 4.48 -4.18
CA GLU A 73 4.46 4.47 -5.64
C GLU A 73 5.91 4.65 -6.17
N ALA A 74 6.67 5.57 -5.57
CA ALA A 74 8.06 5.79 -5.93
C ALA A 74 8.94 4.55 -5.68
N ASP A 75 8.73 3.84 -4.56
CA ASP A 75 9.45 2.60 -4.27
C ASP A 75 9.13 1.51 -5.30
N ARG A 76 7.85 1.37 -5.67
CA ARG A 76 7.41 0.40 -6.69
C ARG A 76 7.99 0.75 -8.06
N ARG A 77 7.97 2.02 -8.47
CA ARG A 77 8.60 2.48 -9.72
C ARG A 77 10.09 2.15 -9.77
N ARG A 78 10.84 2.37 -8.68
CA ARG A 78 12.27 2.01 -8.62
C ARG A 78 12.51 0.51 -8.81
N ARG A 79 11.68 -0.34 -8.19
CA ARG A 79 11.79 -1.81 -8.33
C ARG A 79 11.41 -2.33 -9.71
N LEU A 80 10.40 -1.75 -10.33
CA LEU A 80 9.95 -2.17 -11.67
C LEU A 80 10.90 -1.70 -12.78
N THR A 81 11.72 -0.69 -12.52
CA THR A 81 12.71 -0.15 -13.47
C THR A 81 14.10 -0.76 -13.30
N HIS A 82 14.35 -1.47 -12.19
CA HIS A 82 15.60 -2.18 -11.89
C HIS A 82 15.26 -3.63 -11.52
N PRO A 83 15.01 -4.51 -12.52
CA PRO A 83 14.62 -5.90 -12.29
C PRO A 83 15.73 -6.75 -11.66
#